data_AF-A0A317D8B1-F1
#
_entry.id   AF-A0A317D8B1-F1
#
_cell.length_a   1.000
_cell.length_b   1.000
_cell.length_c   1.000
_cell.angle_alpha   90.00
_cell.angle_beta   90.00
_cell.angle_gamma   90.00
#
_symmetry.space_group_name_H-M   'P 1'
#
loop_
_entity.id
_entity.type
_entity.pdbx_description
1 polymer ?
#
loop_
_entity_poly.entity_id
_entity_poly.type
_entity_poly.pdbx_seq_one_letter_code
_entity_poly.pdbx_strand_id
1 'polypeptide(L)' 'MGEYWVPVGCPCCASRTGGGTCPVCFWTDDGQSDVDADVVRGGANGDLSLTHARLNFAVYGASHPRYQDMVRAARPDERP' A
#
# COMPACT_ATOMS: atom_id res chain seq x y z
N MET A 1 -5.48 28.67 -0.25
CA MET A 1 -5.71 27.44 -1.02
C MET A 1 -5.36 26.29 -0.10
N GLY A 2 -6.34 25.80 0.65
CA GLY A 2 -6.13 24.77 1.66
C GLY A 2 -6.00 23.43 0.95
N GLU A 3 -4.80 22.85 0.98
CA GLU A 3 -4.62 21.44 0.67
C GLU A 3 -5.33 20.65 1.77
N TYR A 4 -6.57 20.24 1.47
CA TYR A 4 -7.28 19.28 2.28
C TYR A 4 -6.49 17.98 2.18
N TRP A 5 -5.68 17.69 3.20
CA TRP A 5 -5.06 16.39 3.39
C TRP A 5 -6.17 15.39 3.68
N VAL A 6 -6.83 14.90 2.63
CA VAL A 6 -7.57 13.65 2.69
C VAL A 6 -6.50 12.62 3.09
N PRO A 7 -6.64 11.87 4.19
CA PRO A 7 -5.69 10.83 4.50
C PRO A 7 -5.66 9.88 3.31
N VAL A 8 -4.55 9.95 2.55
CA VAL A 8 -4.43 9.26 1.27
C VAL A 8 -4.60 7.78 1.56
N GLY A 9 -5.57 7.13 0.90
CA GLY A 9 -5.73 5.69 1.02
C GLY A 9 -4.51 5.01 0.43
N CYS A 10 -3.96 4.01 1.13
CA CYS A 10 -2.91 3.18 0.56
C CYS A 10 -3.43 2.53 -0.72
N PRO A 11 -2.77 2.69 -1.88
CA PRO A 11 -3.28 2.17 -3.15
C PRO A 11 -3.34 0.63 -3.16
N CYS A 12 -2.61 -0.03 -2.26
CA CYS A 12 -2.57 -1.49 -2.12
C CYS A 12 -3.74 -2.02 -1.25
N CYS A 13 -3.90 -1.53 -0.02
CA CYS A 13 -4.86 -2.11 0.95
C CYS A 13 -6.05 -1.19 1.29
N ALA A 14 -6.15 -0.02 0.66
CA ALA A 14 -7.15 1.02 0.90
C ALA A 14 -7.18 1.63 2.32
N SER A 15 -6.35 1.14 3.26
CA SER A 15 -6.26 1.74 4.60
C SER A 15 -5.76 3.19 4.51
N ARG A 16 -6.28 4.07 5.36
CA ARG A 16 -6.00 5.52 5.41
C ARG A 16 -4.61 5.81 6.01
N THR A 17 -3.57 5.23 5.42
CA THR A 17 -2.17 5.27 5.88
C THR A 17 -1.20 5.61 4.74
N GLY A 18 -1.66 6.29 3.69
CA GLY A 18 -0.84 6.71 2.53
C GLY A 18 0.15 7.83 2.86
N GLY A 19 1.01 8.17 1.90
CA GLY A 19 2.09 9.16 2.08
C GLY A 19 3.41 8.59 2.63
N GLY A 20 3.59 7.27 2.60
CA GLY A 20 4.82 6.58 3.02
C GLY A 20 4.71 5.05 2.90
N THR A 21 5.53 4.31 3.64
CA THR A 21 5.36 2.85 3.76
C THR A 21 4.18 2.51 4.65
N CYS A 22 3.15 1.92 4.07
CA CYS A 22 1.93 1.53 4.77
C CYS A 22 2.24 0.47 5.85
N PRO A 23 1.89 0.69 7.13
CA PRO A 23 2.13 -0.29 8.18
C PRO A 23 1.15 -1.49 8.13
N VAL A 24 0.10 -1.42 7.30
CA VAL A 24 -0.93 -2.47 7.17
C VAL A 24 -0.55 -3.49 6.10
N CYS A 25 0.09 -3.06 5.02
CA CYS A 25 0.47 -3.96 3.93
C CYS A 25 1.94 -3.86 3.52
N PHE A 26 2.72 -2.92 4.07
CA PHE A 26 4.12 -2.68 3.71
C PHE A 26 4.37 -2.19 2.28
N TRP A 27 3.34 -1.71 1.57
CA TRP A 27 3.52 -1.00 0.30
C TRP A 27 4.04 0.43 0.54
N THR A 28 5.10 0.83 -0.16
CA THR A 28 5.59 2.21 -0.15
C THR A 28 4.88 3.02 -1.21
N ASP A 29 4.24 4.11 -0.80
CA ASP A 29 3.67 5.10 -1.70
C ASP A 29 4.78 5.78 -2.52
N ASP A 30 4.82 5.44 -3.81
CA ASP A 30 5.72 6.04 -4.81
C ASP A 30 4.92 6.85 -5.85
N GLY A 31 3.63 7.13 -5.58
CA GLY A 31 2.72 7.79 -6.51
C GLY A 31 2.17 6.88 -7.62
N GLN A 32 2.32 5.56 -7.51
CA GLN A 32 1.64 4.60 -8.39
C GLN A 32 0.14 4.54 -8.09
N SER A 33 -0.66 4.39 -9.15
CA SER A 33 -2.12 4.39 -9.11
C SER A 33 -2.68 3.28 -10.03
N ASP A 34 -4.00 3.26 -10.23
CA ASP A 34 -4.64 2.30 -11.11
C ASP A 34 -4.16 2.39 -12.57
N VAL A 35 -3.77 3.58 -13.04
CA VAL A 35 -3.35 3.77 -14.44
C VAL A 35 -2.05 3.04 -14.79
N ASP A 36 -1.23 2.76 -13.77
CA ASP A 36 0.09 2.18 -13.92
C ASP A 36 0.32 1.03 -12.93
N ALA A 37 -0.75 0.40 -12.47
CA ALA A 37 -0.71 -0.61 -11.39
C ALA A 37 0.10 -1.86 -11.77
N ASP A 38 0.21 -2.19 -13.05
CA ASP A 38 0.98 -3.34 -13.55
C ASP A 38 2.47 -3.02 -13.76
N VAL A 39 2.87 -1.75 -13.67
CA VAL A 39 4.26 -1.34 -13.88
C VAL A 39 5.07 -1.68 -12.64
N VAL A 40 6.19 -2.38 -12.84
CA VAL A 40 7.21 -2.57 -11.79
C VAL A 40 8.13 -1.36 -11.81
N ARG A 41 8.04 -0.52 -10.76
CA ARG A 41 8.84 0.72 -10.65
C ARG A 41 10.20 0.51 -9.94
N GLY A 42 10.42 -0.61 -9.25
CA GLY A 42 11.64 -0.82 -8.48
C GLY A 42 11.58 -0.20 -7.08
N GLY A 43 12.74 0.25 -6.59
CA GLY A 43 12.86 1.02 -5.36
C GLY A 43 12.46 0.23 -4.10
N ALA A 44 11.72 0.88 -3.20
CA ALA A 44 11.30 0.27 -1.93
C ALA A 44 10.32 -0.90 -2.12
N ASN A 45 9.54 -0.89 -3.22
CA ASN A 45 8.61 -1.96 -3.57
C ASN A 45 9.31 -3.12 -4.32
N GLY A 46 10.57 -2.96 -4.72
CA GLY A 46 11.36 -4.00 -5.37
C GLY A 46 10.79 -4.40 -6.74
N ASP A 47 10.64 -5.70 -6.97
CA ASP A 47 10.13 -6.28 -8.22
C ASP A 47 8.59 -6.38 -8.27
N LEU A 48 7.89 -5.82 -7.29
CA LEU A 48 6.42 -5.82 -7.26
C LEU A 48 5.80 -4.68 -8.06
N SER A 49 4.75 -5.03 -8.79
CA SER A 49 3.75 -4.07 -9.26
C SER A 49 2.64 -3.90 -8.22
N LEU A 50 1.92 -2.78 -8.24
CA LEU A 50 0.77 -2.53 -7.36
C LEU A 50 -0.31 -3.61 -7.52
N THR A 51 -0.55 -4.10 -8.74
CA THR A 51 -1.49 -5.21 -9.00
C THR A 51 -1.08 -6.46 -8.22
N HIS A 52 0.20 -6.86 -8.28
CA HIS A 52 0.68 -8.01 -7.51
C HIS A 52 0.61 -7.76 -6.00
N ALA A 53 0.92 -6.55 -5.55
CA ALA A 53 0.81 -6.21 -4.14
C ALA A 53 -0.63 -6.31 -3.61
N ARG A 54 -1.63 -5.88 -4.39
CA ARG A 54 -3.05 -6.04 -4.05
C ARG A 54 -3.45 -7.51 -3.93
N LEU A 55 -3.02 -8.34 -4.88
CA LEU A 55 -3.26 -9.78 -4.86
C LEU A 55 -2.61 -10.43 -3.63
N ASN A 56 -1.36 -10.08 -3.35
CA ASN A 56 -0.64 -10.57 -2.18
C ASN A 56 -1.32 -10.12 -0.89
N PHE A 57 -1.81 -8.89 -0.80
CA PHE A 57 -2.51 -8.42 0.39
C PHE A 57 -3.80 -9.21 0.62
N ALA A 58 -4.54 -9.52 -0.43
CA ALA A 58 -5.75 -10.36 -0.33
C ALA A 58 -5.47 -11.79 0.16
N VAL A 59 -4.28 -12.34 -0.14
CA VAL A 59 -3.90 -13.72 0.22
C VAL A 59 -3.17 -13.79 1.56
N TYR A 60 -2.23 -12.89 1.81
CA TYR A 60 -1.26 -12.94 2.90
C TYR A 60 -1.42 -11.82 3.93
N GLY A 61 -2.27 -10.81 3.67
CA GLY A 61 -2.36 -9.62 4.52
C GLY A 61 -1.16 -8.68 4.42
N ALA A 62 -0.26 -8.87 3.45
CA ALA A 62 0.89 -8.02 3.16
C ALA A 62 1.13 -7.90 1.65
N SER A 63 1.78 -6.82 1.21
CA SER A 63 2.13 -6.54 -0.21
C SER A 63 3.05 -7.60 -0.80
N HIS A 64 3.80 -8.30 0.06
CA HIS A 64 4.63 -9.44 -0.27
C HIS A 64 4.60 -10.45 0.89
N PRO A 65 4.60 -11.77 0.65
CA PRO A 65 4.67 -12.79 1.71
C PRO A 65 5.80 -12.56 2.73
N ARG A 66 6.95 -12.05 2.28
CA ARG A 66 8.12 -11.75 3.11
C ARG A 66 7.91 -10.66 4.17
N TYR A 67 6.84 -9.87 4.07
CA TYR A 67 6.57 -8.75 4.97
C TYR A 67 5.47 -9.05 6.01
N GLN A 68 4.98 -10.28 6.08
CA GLN A 68 3.91 -10.67 7.03
C GLN A 68 4.26 -10.34 8.49
N ASP A 69 5.53 -10.48 8.88
CA ASP A 69 5.98 -10.17 10.24
C ASP A 69 6.24 -8.66 10.48
N MET A 70 6.16 -7.85 9.42
CA MET A 70 6.41 -6.40 9.46
C MET A 70 5.13 -5.56 9.45
N VAL A 71 3.98 -6.19 9.26
CA VAL A 71 2.67 -5.52 9.18
C VAL A 71 1.88 -5.65 10.47
N ARG A 72 0.89 -4.79 10.62
CA ARG A 72 -0.12 -4.84 11.69
C ARG A 72 -1.51 -4.69 11.12
N ALA A 73 -2.53 -5.10 11.87
CA ALA A 73 -3.91 -4.79 11.52
C ALA A 73 -4.14 -3.25 11.46
N ALA A 74 -5.03 -2.83 10.56
CA ALA A 74 -5.50 -1.45 10.51
C ALA A 74 -6.23 -1.08 11.80
N ARG A 75 -5.92 0.09 12.36
CA ARG A 75 -6.66 0.66 13.48
C ARG A 75 -8.08 1.04 13.03
N PRO A 76 -9.06 1.15 13.94
CA PRO A 76 -10.44 1.48 13.56
C PRO A 76 -10.57 2.76 12.72
N ASP A 77 -9.77 3.78 13.00
CA ASP A 77 -9.70 5.06 12.28
C ASP A 77 -9.01 4.96 10.90
N GLU A 78 -8.16 3.95 10.70
CA GLU A 78 -7.41 3.71 9.46
C GLU A 78 -8.18 2.83 8.46
N ARG A 79 -9.28 2.21 8.87
CA ARG A 79 -10.09 1.35 7.98
C ARG A 79 -10.65 2.15 6.81
N PRO A 80 -10.84 1.56 5.62
CA PRO A 80 -11.40 2.23 4.45
C PRO A 80 -12.74 2.92 4.69
#